data_AF-A0A4P9ZFZ3-F1
#
_entry.id   AF-A0A4P9ZFZ3-F1
#
_cell.length_a   1.000
_cell.length_b   1.000
_cell.length_c   1.000
_cell.angle_alpha   90.00
_cell.angle_beta   90.00
_cell.angle_gamma   90.00
#
_symmetry.space_group_name_H-M   'P 1'
#
loop_
_entity.id
_entity.type
_entity.pdbx_description
1 polymer ?
#
loop_
_entity_poly.entity_id
_entity_poly.type
_entity_poly.pdbx_seq_one_letter_code
_entity_poly.pdbx_strand_id
1 'polypeptide(L)'
;KPARLQVDSALIPDDDKPPQTGHTFNIWFHQWAGGDPTAKGLIKLNFRLDVVRDSGYTRAIDGRSSICLFYARGCCYKGKECSYLHRPPKPEDFRIHTQDCFGRDKTADYRDDMGGVGLLGKVNKTLYVGGIIANDKIHEQVLLQFLEFGAIDRIKVLPAKNCAFVTFRLESEAQFAKEAMDSQSLGENDVLSVKWANEDMDPDAQTLTQHALDSLAMETVKRLLE
;
A
#
# COMPACT_ATOMS: atom_id res chain seq x y z
N LYS A 1 6.67 -4.05 23.27
CA LYS A 1 6.95 -2.61 23.42
C LYS A 1 5.73 -1.79 22.97
N PRO A 2 5.44 -0.64 23.59
CA PRO A 2 4.34 0.21 23.16
C PRO A 2 4.61 0.76 21.76
N ALA A 3 3.56 1.00 20.97
CA ALA A 3 3.70 1.64 19.67
C ALA A 3 4.21 3.08 19.85
N ARG A 4 5.16 3.47 18.99
CA ARG A 4 5.77 4.80 19.05
C ARG A 4 4.81 5.85 18.48
N LEU A 5 4.88 7.07 19.03
CA LEU A 5 4.29 8.25 18.41
C LEU A 5 5.13 8.66 17.18
N GLN A 6 4.54 8.60 15.98
CA GLN A 6 5.28 8.88 14.74
C GLN A 6 5.38 10.39 14.47
N VAL A 7 4.28 11.09 14.64
CA VAL A 7 4.19 12.54 14.48
C VAL A 7 3.56 13.12 15.75
N ASP A 8 4.16 14.18 16.27
CA ASP A 8 3.56 14.97 17.32
C ASP A 8 2.52 15.90 16.71
N SER A 9 1.27 15.81 17.16
CA SER A 9 0.18 16.68 16.68
C SER A 9 0.49 18.15 16.91
N ALA A 10 1.30 18.50 17.91
CA ALA A 10 1.68 19.89 18.18
C ALA A 10 2.67 20.48 17.16
N LEU A 11 3.30 19.64 16.34
CA LEU A 11 4.28 20.05 15.33
C LEU A 11 3.71 20.11 13.91
N ILE A 12 2.44 19.73 13.73
CA ILE A 12 1.77 19.82 12.42
C ILE A 12 1.33 21.28 12.24
N PRO A 13 1.81 21.99 11.20
CA PRO A 13 1.34 23.34 10.91
C PRO A 13 -0.16 23.35 10.62
N ASP A 14 -0.88 24.38 11.06
CA ASP A 14 -2.31 24.55 10.76
C ASP A 14 -2.59 24.81 9.25
N ASP A 15 -1.54 25.09 8.46
CA ASP A 15 -1.66 25.34 7.02
C ASP A 15 -1.40 24.05 6.21
N ASP A 16 -2.46 23.28 6.00
CA ASP A 16 -2.49 22.08 5.15
C ASP A 16 -2.57 22.39 3.65
N LYS A 17 -2.36 23.65 3.23
CA LYS A 17 -2.50 24.02 1.82
C LYS A 17 -1.39 23.36 0.99
N PRO A 18 -1.73 22.54 -0.03
CA PRO A 18 -0.71 21.97 -0.91
C PRO A 18 0.04 23.08 -1.65
N PRO A 19 1.28 22.81 -2.13
CA PRO A 19 2.04 23.74 -2.94
C PRO A 19 1.19 24.32 -4.08
N GLN A 20 1.34 25.61 -4.35
CA GLN A 20 0.52 26.29 -5.33
C GLN A 20 0.78 25.75 -6.75
N THR A 21 -0.14 24.91 -7.22
CA THR A 21 -0.10 24.35 -8.58
C THR A 21 -1.06 25.06 -9.54
N GLY A 22 -1.94 25.93 -9.05
CA GLY A 22 -2.92 26.67 -9.85
C GLY A 22 -3.23 28.06 -9.30
N HIS A 23 -4.19 28.75 -9.92
CA HIS A 23 -4.51 30.13 -9.56
C HIS A 23 -5.61 30.23 -8.49
N THR A 24 -6.55 29.29 -8.46
CA THR A 24 -7.65 29.30 -7.49
C THR A 24 -7.53 28.11 -6.55
N PHE A 25 -7.43 28.33 -5.23
CA PHE A 25 -7.49 27.23 -4.27
C PHE A 25 -8.94 26.89 -3.95
N ASN A 26 -9.33 25.65 -4.24
CA ASN A 26 -10.64 25.13 -3.91
C ASN A 26 -10.63 24.54 -2.50
N ILE A 27 -11.28 25.24 -1.57
CA ILE A 27 -11.34 24.85 -0.15
C ILE A 27 -12.09 23.53 0.04
N TRP A 28 -13.18 23.28 -0.69
CA TRP A 28 -13.98 22.05 -0.55
C TRP A 28 -13.21 20.78 -0.94
N PHE A 29 -12.35 20.89 -1.95
CA PHE A 29 -11.56 19.75 -2.44
C PHE A 29 -10.10 19.77 -1.97
N HIS A 30 -9.70 20.78 -1.17
CA HIS A 30 -8.31 21.05 -0.79
C HIS A 30 -7.33 20.94 -1.98
N GLN A 31 -7.73 21.46 -3.15
CA GLN A 31 -6.97 21.34 -4.40
C GLN A 31 -6.89 22.69 -5.12
N TRP A 32 -5.77 22.93 -5.80
CA TRP A 32 -5.65 24.06 -6.71
C TRP A 32 -6.32 23.77 -8.05
N ALA A 33 -7.09 24.75 -8.53
CA ALA A 33 -7.78 24.74 -9.81
C ALA A 33 -7.09 25.70 -10.80
N GLY A 34 -7.17 25.31 -12.08
CA GLY A 34 -6.72 26.11 -13.23
C GLY A 34 -5.19 26.31 -13.34
N GLY A 35 -4.44 25.39 -12.74
CA GLY A 35 -3.02 25.20 -13.02
C GLY A 35 -2.75 24.36 -14.26
N ASP A 36 -1.48 24.26 -14.64
CA ASP A 36 -1.04 23.30 -15.67
C ASP A 36 -1.31 21.86 -15.17
N PRO A 37 -2.12 21.04 -15.89
CA PRO A 37 -2.38 19.66 -15.51
C PRO A 37 -1.10 18.80 -15.39
N THR A 38 -0.05 19.18 -16.13
CA THR A 38 1.25 18.49 -16.11
C THR A 38 2.08 18.84 -14.87
N ALA A 39 1.75 19.92 -14.17
CA ALA A 39 2.41 20.33 -12.92
C ALA A 39 1.94 19.54 -11.68
N LYS A 40 1.02 18.56 -11.83
CA LYS A 40 0.74 17.57 -10.79
C LYS A 40 1.88 16.55 -10.71
N GLY A 41 3.08 17.02 -10.36
CA GLY A 41 4.18 16.15 -9.98
C GLY A 41 3.79 15.34 -8.74
N LEU A 42 4.26 14.09 -8.65
CA LEU A 42 4.13 13.34 -7.39
C LEU A 42 4.99 14.03 -6.34
N ILE A 43 4.36 14.39 -5.22
CA ILE A 43 5.04 15.02 -4.10
C ILE A 43 5.45 13.91 -3.13
N LYS A 44 6.74 13.83 -2.84
CA LYS A 44 7.27 12.91 -1.84
C LYS A 44 6.65 13.22 -0.48
N LEU A 45 6.14 12.20 0.21
CA LEU A 45 5.68 12.34 1.58
C LEU A 45 6.86 12.54 2.53
N ASN A 46 6.68 13.44 3.50
CA ASN A 46 7.69 13.72 4.53
C ASN A 46 7.80 12.58 5.56
N PHE A 47 6.74 11.79 5.70
CA PHE A 47 6.63 10.72 6.69
C PHE A 47 6.77 9.37 6.01
N ARG A 48 7.49 8.46 6.67
CA ARG A 48 7.70 7.09 6.22
C ARG A 48 7.64 6.16 7.42
N LEU A 49 6.92 5.05 7.27
CA LEU A 49 6.85 4.02 8.30
C LEU A 49 8.21 3.29 8.41
N ASP A 50 8.73 3.18 9.63
CA ASP A 50 9.75 2.21 9.99
C ASP A 50 9.09 1.11 10.83
N VAL A 51 8.88 -0.06 10.21
CA VAL A 51 8.15 -1.16 10.84
C VAL A 51 8.81 -1.59 12.14
N VAL A 52 10.14 -1.65 12.18
CA VAL A 52 10.88 -2.11 13.36
C VAL A 52 10.75 -1.09 14.49
N ARG A 53 10.86 0.21 14.22
CA ARG A 53 10.82 1.24 15.26
C ARG A 53 9.41 1.56 15.73
N ASP A 54 8.45 1.62 14.82
CA ASP A 54 7.12 2.17 15.09
C ASP A 54 6.11 1.12 15.54
N SER A 55 6.32 -0.15 15.18
CA SER A 55 5.44 -1.25 15.60
C SER A 55 5.42 -1.42 17.12
N GLY A 56 4.24 -1.72 17.66
CA GLY A 56 4.07 -2.02 19.07
C GLY A 56 2.62 -2.24 19.47
N TYR A 57 2.39 -2.52 20.75
CA TYR A 57 1.03 -2.66 21.27
C TYR A 57 0.33 -1.29 21.34
N THR A 58 -0.97 -1.30 21.06
CA THR A 58 -1.87 -0.13 21.12
C THR A 58 -3.09 -0.46 22.00
N ARG A 59 -4.17 0.34 21.94
CA ARG A 59 -5.46 -0.01 22.57
C ARG A 59 -6.30 -0.98 21.74
N ALA A 60 -5.86 -1.29 20.51
CA ALA A 60 -6.52 -2.22 19.63
C ALA A 60 -6.48 -3.65 20.17
N ILE A 61 -7.50 -4.44 19.83
CA ILE A 61 -7.59 -5.84 20.21
C ILE A 61 -7.18 -6.68 18.99
N ASP A 62 -6.14 -7.49 19.15
CA ASP A 62 -5.71 -8.43 18.11
C ASP A 62 -6.87 -9.36 17.71
N GLY A 63 -7.07 -9.55 16.41
CA GLY A 63 -8.14 -10.37 15.86
C GLY A 63 -9.53 -9.72 15.81
N ARG A 64 -9.68 -8.45 16.24
CA ARG A 64 -10.93 -7.69 16.07
C ARG A 64 -10.72 -6.34 15.40
N SER A 65 -9.64 -5.66 15.74
CA SER A 65 -9.36 -4.33 15.23
C SER A 65 -8.62 -4.37 13.90
N SER A 66 -8.96 -3.44 13.00
CA SER A 66 -8.21 -3.23 11.76
C SER A 66 -6.86 -2.55 12.03
N ILE A 67 -6.00 -2.57 11.02
CA ILE A 67 -4.69 -1.91 11.05
C ILE A 67 -4.89 -0.40 10.91
N CYS A 68 -4.03 0.38 11.56
CA CYS A 68 -4.08 1.83 11.45
C CYS A 68 -3.56 2.30 10.08
N LEU A 69 -4.38 3.01 9.31
CA LEU A 69 -3.97 3.61 8.04
C LEU A 69 -2.84 4.64 8.21
N PHE A 70 -2.95 5.50 9.24
CA PHE A 70 -1.93 6.51 9.51
C PHE A 70 -0.61 5.91 9.96
N TYR A 71 -0.65 4.75 10.64
CA TYR A 71 0.55 3.98 10.95
C TYR A 71 1.25 3.50 9.69
N ALA A 72 0.50 2.93 8.73
CA ALA A 72 1.04 2.51 7.44
C ALA A 72 1.73 3.67 6.70
N ARG A 73 1.14 4.86 6.76
CA ARG A 73 1.68 6.10 6.14
C ARG A 73 2.78 6.78 6.94
N GLY A 74 3.16 6.27 8.12
CA GLY A 74 4.22 6.86 8.93
C GLY A 74 3.80 8.10 9.74
N CYS A 75 2.51 8.40 9.88
CA CYS A 75 2.01 9.68 10.43
C CYS A 75 1.01 9.54 11.58
N CYS A 76 0.96 8.40 12.27
CA CYS A 76 0.06 8.22 13.40
C CYS A 76 0.48 9.07 14.62
N TYR A 77 -0.42 9.95 15.05
CA TYR A 77 -0.27 10.84 16.20
C TYR A 77 -0.81 10.25 17.52
N LYS A 78 -1.30 9.00 17.53
CA LYS A 78 -1.84 8.36 18.74
C LYS A 78 -0.87 7.39 19.41
N GLY A 79 0.09 6.85 18.67
CA GLY A 79 1.05 5.85 19.19
C GLY A 79 0.37 4.73 19.99
N LYS A 80 0.80 4.52 21.24
CA LYS A 80 0.24 3.51 22.17
C LYS A 80 -1.26 3.66 22.41
N GLU A 81 -1.82 4.86 22.26
CA GLU A 81 -3.24 5.13 22.49
C GLU A 81 -4.09 4.96 21.22
N CYS A 82 -3.51 4.47 20.12
CA CYS A 82 -4.28 4.21 18.90
C CYS A 82 -5.31 3.10 19.14
N SER A 83 -6.53 3.27 18.60
CA SER A 83 -7.59 2.25 18.65
C SER A 83 -7.43 1.15 17.59
N TYR A 84 -6.43 1.31 16.72
CA TYR A 84 -6.13 0.42 15.59
C TYR A 84 -4.74 -0.21 15.78
N LEU A 85 -4.48 -1.32 15.08
CA LEU A 85 -3.23 -2.08 15.23
C LEU A 85 -2.05 -1.34 14.59
N HIS A 86 -0.89 -1.36 15.27
CA HIS A 86 0.39 -0.84 14.78
C HIS A 86 1.37 -1.99 14.55
N ARG A 87 1.08 -2.78 13.52
CA ARG A 87 1.92 -3.89 13.04
C ARG A 87 1.52 -4.25 11.61
N PRO A 88 2.39 -4.91 10.83
CA PRO A 88 2.00 -5.50 9.55
C PRO A 88 0.90 -6.57 9.72
N PRO A 89 0.12 -6.83 8.64
CA PRO A 89 -0.91 -7.87 8.63
C PRO A 89 -0.28 -9.26 8.74
N LYS A 90 -0.97 -10.16 9.46
CA LYS A 90 -0.58 -11.56 9.62
C LYS A 90 -1.60 -12.50 8.96
N PRO A 91 -1.21 -13.74 8.60
CA PRO A 91 -2.15 -14.71 8.04
C PRO A 91 -3.37 -14.98 8.93
N GLU A 92 -3.17 -14.97 10.25
CA GLU A 92 -4.19 -15.30 11.26
C GLU A 92 -5.13 -14.14 11.60
N ASP A 93 -4.91 -12.95 11.02
CA ASP A 93 -5.76 -11.79 11.30
C ASP A 93 -7.19 -11.99 10.77
N PHE A 94 -8.16 -11.55 11.58
CA PHE A 94 -9.57 -11.57 11.20
C PHE A 94 -9.82 -10.67 9.99
N ARG A 95 -10.42 -11.23 8.95
CA ARG A 95 -10.65 -10.55 7.68
C ARG A 95 -12.12 -10.57 7.30
N ILE A 96 -12.67 -9.39 7.09
CA ILE A 96 -13.96 -9.21 6.44
C ILE A 96 -13.67 -9.09 4.95
N HIS A 97 -14.18 -10.02 4.14
CA HIS A 97 -13.88 -10.05 2.69
C HIS A 97 -14.26 -8.77 1.94
N THR A 98 -15.26 -8.05 2.44
CA THR A 98 -15.74 -6.80 1.86
C THR A 98 -14.86 -5.59 2.21
N GLN A 99 -13.87 -5.75 3.08
CA GLN A 99 -13.02 -4.66 3.57
C GLN A 99 -11.54 -4.92 3.32
N ASP A 100 -10.76 -3.85 3.24
CA ASP A 100 -9.30 -3.94 3.30
C ASP A 100 -8.78 -4.15 4.73
N CYS A 101 -7.48 -4.35 4.88
CA CYS A 101 -6.82 -4.51 6.18
C CYS A 101 -6.93 -3.27 7.09
N PHE A 102 -7.39 -2.13 6.57
CA PHE A 102 -7.62 -0.89 7.31
C PHE A 102 -9.09 -0.72 7.73
N GLY A 103 -9.99 -1.62 7.32
CA GLY A 103 -11.42 -1.57 7.61
C GLY A 103 -12.21 -0.65 6.66
N ARG A 104 -11.65 -0.28 5.50
CA ARG A 104 -12.37 0.45 4.45
C ARG A 104 -13.06 -0.54 3.52
N ASP A 105 -14.28 -0.22 3.10
CA ASP A 105 -15.01 -1.08 2.16
C ASP A 105 -14.35 -1.08 0.78
N LYS A 106 -14.25 -2.27 0.18
CA LYS A 106 -13.77 -2.47 -1.19
C LYS A 106 -14.82 -2.01 -2.20
N THR A 107 -14.38 -1.62 -3.39
CA THR A 107 -15.28 -1.13 -4.44
C THR A 107 -15.65 -2.24 -5.42
N ALA A 108 -16.78 -2.10 -6.11
CA ALA A 108 -17.21 -3.06 -7.14
C ALA A 108 -16.25 -3.06 -8.34
N ASP A 109 -15.80 -1.88 -8.75
CA ASP A 109 -14.88 -1.65 -9.85
C ASP A 109 -13.62 -0.91 -9.38
N TYR A 110 -12.53 -1.04 -10.14
CA TYR A 110 -11.33 -0.22 -9.92
C TYR A 110 -11.61 1.22 -10.35
N ARG A 111 -10.86 2.15 -9.75
CA ARG A 111 -10.76 3.51 -10.26
C ARG A 111 -9.93 3.51 -11.55
N ASP A 112 -10.19 4.47 -12.44
CA ASP A 112 -9.44 4.62 -13.70
C ASP A 112 -7.92 4.75 -13.51
N ASP A 113 -7.49 5.27 -12.36
CA ASP A 113 -6.08 5.42 -12.01
C ASP A 113 -5.46 4.17 -11.37
N MET A 114 -6.22 3.09 -11.21
CA MET A 114 -5.87 1.85 -10.49
C MET A 114 -5.46 2.09 -9.03
N GLY A 115 -5.87 3.23 -8.45
CA GLY A 115 -5.68 3.56 -7.04
C GLY A 115 -6.76 2.93 -6.14
N GLY A 116 -6.92 3.50 -4.94
CA GLY A 116 -8.00 3.14 -4.02
C GLY A 116 -7.81 1.81 -3.26
N VAL A 117 -8.93 1.24 -2.80
CA VAL A 117 -8.99 0.14 -1.81
C VAL A 117 -8.84 -1.25 -2.46
N GLY A 118 -9.21 -1.38 -3.73
CA GLY A 118 -9.22 -2.65 -4.46
C GLY A 118 -10.64 -3.16 -4.72
N LEU A 119 -10.73 -4.29 -5.43
CA LEU A 119 -11.99 -4.89 -5.86
C LEU A 119 -12.61 -5.80 -4.80
N LEU A 120 -13.93 -5.75 -4.67
CA LEU A 120 -14.71 -6.71 -3.90
C LEU A 120 -14.69 -8.11 -4.54
N GLY A 121 -14.93 -8.17 -5.86
CA GLY A 121 -15.11 -9.42 -6.59
C GLY A 121 -13.83 -10.16 -6.96
N LYS A 122 -12.66 -9.56 -6.73
CA LYS A 122 -11.38 -10.14 -7.13
C LYS A 122 -10.28 -9.81 -6.13
N VAL A 123 -9.60 -10.85 -5.66
CA VAL A 123 -8.41 -10.71 -4.81
C VAL A 123 -7.23 -10.32 -5.69
N ASN A 124 -6.63 -9.16 -5.42
CA ASN A 124 -5.40 -8.72 -6.08
C ASN A 124 -4.26 -8.65 -5.07
N LYS A 125 -3.18 -9.38 -5.36
CA LYS A 125 -1.98 -9.43 -4.51
C LYS A 125 -0.78 -8.74 -5.15
N THR A 126 -0.96 -8.20 -6.35
CA THR A 126 0.13 -7.63 -7.15
C THR A 126 -0.01 -6.12 -7.21
N LEU A 127 1.08 -5.43 -6.86
CA LEU A 127 1.19 -3.99 -6.93
C LEU A 127 2.03 -3.60 -8.14
N TYR A 128 1.57 -2.57 -8.85
CA TYR A 128 2.36 -1.82 -9.80
C TYR A 128 3.10 -0.71 -9.05
N VAL A 129 4.41 -0.66 -9.21
CA VAL A 129 5.28 0.38 -8.65
C VAL A 129 5.87 1.14 -9.83
N GLY A 130 5.45 2.39 -10.02
CA GLY A 130 6.00 3.30 -11.03
C GLY A 130 6.87 4.39 -10.40
N GLY A 131 7.55 5.18 -11.24
CA GLY A 131 8.40 6.27 -10.76
C GLY A 131 9.75 5.79 -10.24
N ILE A 132 10.22 4.65 -10.75
CA ILE A 132 11.49 4.04 -10.37
C ILE A 132 12.58 4.52 -11.34
N ILE A 133 13.66 5.12 -10.84
CA ILE A 133 14.87 5.34 -11.63
C ILE A 133 15.62 4.01 -11.82
N ALA A 134 15.81 3.63 -13.08
CA ALA A 134 16.56 2.44 -13.44
C ALA A 134 18.01 2.52 -12.93
N ASN A 135 18.41 1.52 -12.16
CA ASN A 135 19.78 1.34 -11.68
C ASN A 135 20.10 -0.16 -11.56
N ASP A 136 21.38 -0.53 -11.46
CA ASP A 136 21.78 -1.96 -11.41
C ASP A 136 21.31 -2.70 -10.15
N LYS A 137 21.01 -1.96 -9.07
CA LYS A 137 20.61 -2.50 -7.77
C LYS A 137 19.11 -2.44 -7.53
N ILE A 138 18.32 -2.09 -8.55
CA ILE A 138 16.93 -1.71 -8.34
C ILE A 138 16.08 -2.88 -7.85
N HIS A 139 16.40 -4.09 -8.34
CA HIS A 139 15.74 -5.30 -7.92
C HIS A 139 15.95 -5.56 -6.43
N GLU A 140 17.18 -5.41 -5.94
CA GLU A 140 17.52 -5.58 -4.51
C GLU A 140 16.87 -4.49 -3.66
N GLN A 141 16.87 -3.23 -4.12
CA GLN A 141 16.21 -2.13 -3.42
C GLN A 141 14.70 -2.36 -3.29
N VAL A 142 14.02 -2.72 -4.38
CA VAL A 142 12.57 -3.04 -4.34
C VAL A 142 12.33 -4.22 -3.40
N LEU A 143 13.13 -5.28 -3.49
CA LEU A 143 13.00 -6.44 -2.60
C LEU A 143 13.11 -6.05 -1.13
N LEU A 144 14.21 -5.39 -0.73
CA LEU A 144 14.47 -5.04 0.67
C LEU A 144 13.39 -4.13 1.24
N GLN A 145 12.96 -3.12 0.47
CA GLN A 145 11.98 -2.14 0.94
C GLN A 145 10.56 -2.72 1.04
N PHE A 146 10.17 -3.60 0.13
CA PHE A 146 8.83 -4.20 0.18
C PHE A 146 8.73 -5.40 1.13
N LEU A 147 9.85 -6.08 1.41
CA LEU A 147 9.89 -7.24 2.32
C LEU A 147 9.56 -6.85 3.77
N GLU A 148 9.76 -5.59 4.15
CA GLU A 148 9.38 -5.08 5.48
C GLU A 148 7.87 -5.15 5.76
N PHE A 149 7.05 -5.17 4.70
CA PHE A 149 5.59 -5.09 4.80
C PHE A 149 4.88 -6.44 4.72
N GLY A 150 5.57 -7.49 4.24
CA GLY A 150 4.98 -8.82 4.09
C GLY A 150 5.83 -9.76 3.26
N ALA A 151 5.41 -11.02 3.18
CA ALA A 151 6.11 -12.03 2.42
C ALA A 151 5.84 -11.88 0.91
N ILE A 152 6.92 -11.74 0.13
CA ILE A 152 6.85 -11.56 -1.33
C ILE A 152 6.92 -12.92 -2.01
N ASP A 153 6.06 -13.13 -3.00
CA ASP A 153 6.01 -14.33 -3.83
C ASP A 153 6.81 -14.14 -5.13
N ARG A 154 6.64 -12.98 -5.78
CA ARG A 154 7.32 -12.67 -7.05
C ARG A 154 7.61 -11.18 -7.20
N ILE A 155 8.78 -10.86 -7.77
CA ILE A 155 9.14 -9.50 -8.20
C ILE A 155 9.51 -9.54 -9.69
N LYS A 156 8.92 -8.64 -10.48
CA LYS A 156 9.25 -8.45 -11.91
C LYS A 156 9.56 -6.98 -12.14
N VAL A 157 10.84 -6.64 -12.29
CA VAL A 157 11.27 -5.27 -12.61
C VAL A 157 11.39 -5.13 -14.12
N LEU A 158 10.85 -4.03 -14.66
CA LEU A 158 10.95 -3.65 -16.07
C LEU A 158 11.69 -2.31 -16.18
N PRO A 159 13.04 -2.33 -16.25
CA PRO A 159 13.84 -1.09 -16.31
C PRO A 159 13.46 -0.20 -17.49
N ALA A 160 13.13 -0.78 -18.65
CA ALA A 160 12.72 -0.04 -19.84
C ALA A 160 11.43 0.78 -19.66
N LYS A 161 10.58 0.42 -18.68
CA LYS A 161 9.33 1.11 -18.37
C LYS A 161 9.38 1.86 -17.04
N ASN A 162 10.54 1.89 -16.37
CA ASN A 162 10.71 2.51 -15.05
C ASN A 162 9.65 2.04 -14.03
N CYS A 163 9.32 0.73 -14.08
CA CYS A 163 8.31 0.14 -13.22
C CYS A 163 8.69 -1.26 -12.73
N ALA A 164 8.05 -1.67 -11.64
CA ALA A 164 8.16 -3.00 -11.07
C ALA A 164 6.78 -3.53 -10.68
N PHE A 165 6.65 -4.84 -10.70
CA PHE A 165 5.49 -5.56 -10.19
C PHE A 165 5.91 -6.38 -8.99
N VAL A 166 5.21 -6.20 -7.87
CA VAL A 166 5.49 -6.90 -6.61
C VAL A 166 4.25 -7.69 -6.23
N THR A 167 4.34 -9.02 -6.24
CA THR A 167 3.27 -9.94 -5.84
C THR A 167 3.53 -10.42 -4.42
N PHE A 168 2.61 -10.12 -3.51
CA PHE A 168 2.63 -10.59 -2.11
C PHE A 168 1.92 -11.94 -1.96
N ARG A 169 2.19 -12.63 -0.84
CA ARG A 169 1.50 -13.88 -0.50
C ARG A 169 0.06 -13.64 -0.08
N LEU A 170 -0.19 -12.59 0.71
CA LEU A 170 -1.52 -12.20 1.17
C LEU A 170 -1.99 -10.91 0.52
N GLU A 171 -3.31 -10.82 0.31
CA GLU A 171 -3.95 -9.59 -0.17
C GLU A 171 -3.76 -8.43 0.83
N SER A 172 -3.88 -8.72 2.12
CA SER A 172 -3.72 -7.72 3.19
C SER A 172 -2.32 -7.12 3.22
N GLU A 173 -1.28 -7.91 2.93
CA GLU A 173 0.11 -7.41 2.82
C GLU A 173 0.24 -6.45 1.64
N ALA A 174 -0.36 -6.78 0.48
CA ALA A 174 -0.38 -5.88 -0.67
C ALA A 174 -1.15 -4.58 -0.39
N GLN A 175 -2.31 -4.66 0.26
CA GLN A 175 -3.09 -3.48 0.69
C GLN A 175 -2.27 -2.59 1.62
N PHE A 176 -1.58 -3.20 2.58
CA PHE A 176 -0.74 -2.49 3.54
C PHE A 176 0.47 -1.83 2.88
N ALA A 177 1.21 -2.58 2.07
CA ALA A 177 2.40 -2.09 1.36
C ALA A 177 2.06 -0.97 0.37
N LYS A 178 0.89 -1.04 -0.29
CA LYS A 178 0.41 0.01 -1.19
C LYS A 178 0.33 1.36 -0.47
N GLU A 179 -0.35 1.42 0.68
CA GLU A 179 -0.51 2.69 1.41
C GLU A 179 0.80 3.15 2.09
N ALA A 180 1.70 2.21 2.42
CA ALA A 180 2.98 2.53 3.05
C ALA A 180 4.02 3.09 2.07
N MET A 181 4.03 2.61 0.82
CA MET A 181 5.05 2.94 -0.19
C MET A 181 4.59 3.96 -1.23
N ASP A 182 3.30 4.28 -1.31
CA ASP A 182 2.82 5.31 -2.22
C ASP A 182 3.40 6.69 -1.86
N SER A 183 3.89 7.42 -2.87
CA SER A 183 4.56 8.72 -2.71
C SER A 183 5.82 8.68 -1.81
N GLN A 184 6.45 7.51 -1.65
CA GLN A 184 7.76 7.35 -0.99
C GLN A 184 8.89 7.35 -2.01
N SER A 185 10.13 7.27 -1.52
CA SER A 185 11.33 7.14 -2.36
C SER A 185 12.10 5.85 -2.03
N LEU A 186 12.65 5.18 -3.06
CA LEU A 186 13.63 4.10 -2.88
C LEU A 186 15.06 4.66 -2.71
N GLY A 187 15.31 5.84 -3.28
CA GLY A 187 16.57 6.58 -3.19
C GLY A 187 16.36 8.08 -2.93
N GLU A 188 17.26 8.91 -3.43
CA GLU A 188 17.24 10.37 -3.17
C GLU A 188 16.24 11.13 -4.04
N ASN A 189 16.13 10.78 -5.34
CA ASN A 189 15.40 11.57 -6.33
C ASN A 189 14.14 10.88 -6.91
N ASP A 190 13.81 9.68 -6.42
CA ASP A 190 12.63 8.93 -6.86
C ASP A 190 11.38 9.31 -6.07
N VAL A 191 10.24 9.40 -6.75
CA VAL A 191 8.92 9.41 -6.08
C VAL A 191 8.07 8.32 -6.69
N LEU A 192 7.78 7.32 -5.87
CA LEU A 192 7.05 6.13 -6.29
C LEU A 192 5.56 6.41 -6.41
N SER A 193 4.94 5.79 -7.41
CA SER A 193 3.48 5.66 -7.51
C SER A 193 3.10 4.20 -7.34
N VAL A 194 2.37 3.86 -6.28
CA VAL A 194 1.99 2.48 -5.99
C VAL A 194 0.49 2.27 -6.23
N LYS A 195 0.18 1.38 -7.18
CA LYS A 195 -1.18 1.14 -7.69
C LYS A 195 -1.47 -0.34 -7.76
N TRP A 196 -2.75 -0.68 -7.90
CA TRP A 196 -3.14 -2.06 -8.19
C TRP A 196 -2.65 -2.47 -9.58
N ALA A 197 -2.02 -3.63 -9.68
CA ALA A 197 -1.59 -4.15 -10.97
C ALA A 197 -2.78 -4.68 -11.76
N ASN A 198 -2.74 -4.45 -13.07
CA ASN A 198 -3.58 -5.19 -14.02
C ASN A 198 -3.10 -6.64 -14.15
N GLU A 199 -3.91 -7.47 -14.78
CA GLU A 199 -3.50 -8.83 -15.15
C GLU A 199 -2.26 -8.78 -16.05
N ASP A 200 -1.34 -9.73 -15.84
CA ASP A 200 -0.18 -9.88 -16.72
C ASP A 200 -0.68 -10.41 -18.07
N MET A 201 -0.28 -9.76 -19.16
CA MET A 201 -0.67 -10.14 -20.52
C MET A 201 0.18 -11.30 -21.06
N ASP A 202 1.25 -11.66 -20.37
CA ASP A 202 2.12 -12.79 -20.70
C ASP A 202 1.37 -14.12 -20.51
N PRO A 203 1.18 -14.95 -21.56
CA PRO A 203 0.47 -16.22 -21.47
C PRO A 203 1.05 -17.16 -20.41
N ASP A 204 2.38 -17.19 -20.24
CA ASP A 204 3.03 -18.05 -19.26
C ASP A 204 2.73 -17.57 -17.83
N ALA A 205 2.66 -16.25 -17.63
CA ALA A 205 2.26 -15.70 -16.34
C ALA A 205 0.78 -15.97 -16.01
N GLN A 206 -0.09 -15.97 -17.03
CA GLN A 206 -1.52 -16.28 -16.87
C GLN A 206 -1.73 -17.74 -16.49
N THR A 207 -1.06 -18.67 -17.18
CA THR A 207 -1.13 -20.11 -16.86
C THR A 207 -0.64 -20.40 -15.45
N LEU A 208 0.50 -19.82 -15.04
CA LEU A 208 1.01 -19.96 -13.66
C LEU A 208 0.01 -19.43 -12.62
N THR A 209 -0.60 -18.27 -12.88
CA THR A 209 -1.61 -17.69 -11.99
C THR A 209 -2.84 -18.59 -11.90
N GLN A 210 -3.31 -19.11 -13.03
CA GLN A 210 -4.44 -20.04 -13.09
C GLN A 210 -4.14 -21.32 -12.30
N HIS A 211 -2.98 -21.95 -12.51
CA HIS A 211 -2.57 -23.14 -11.78
C HIS A 211 -2.49 -22.91 -10.27
N ALA A 212 -2.02 -21.74 -9.83
CA ALA A 212 -1.99 -21.37 -8.42
C ALA A 212 -3.41 -21.20 -7.83
N LEU A 213 -4.32 -20.59 -8.59
CA LEU A 213 -5.74 -20.45 -8.21
C LEU A 213 -6.43 -21.82 -8.12
N ASP A 214 -6.21 -22.69 -9.10
CA ASP A 214 -6.78 -24.04 -9.13
C ASP A 214 -6.27 -24.88 -7.94
N SER A 215 -4.98 -24.77 -7.63
CA SER A 215 -4.38 -25.46 -6.48
C SER A 215 -4.98 -24.98 -5.15
N LEU A 216 -5.17 -23.67 -4.99
CA LEU A 216 -5.79 -23.08 -3.81
C LEU A 216 -7.27 -23.48 -3.68
N ALA A 217 -8.00 -23.50 -4.80
CA ALA A 217 -9.38 -23.94 -4.84
C ALA A 217 -9.49 -25.40 -4.42
N MET A 218 -8.61 -26.27 -4.92
CA MET A 218 -8.56 -27.68 -4.58
C MET A 218 -8.24 -27.89 -3.08
N GLU A 219 -7.27 -27.16 -2.52
CA GLU A 219 -6.95 -27.23 -1.10
C GLU A 219 -8.13 -26.78 -0.22
N THR A 220 -8.81 -25.71 -0.63
CA THR A 220 -9.99 -25.19 0.08
C THR A 220 -11.13 -26.19 0.06
N VAL A 221 -11.42 -26.79 -1.10
CA VAL A 221 -12.42 -27.86 -1.23
C VAL A 221 -12.06 -29.05 -0.35
N LYS A 222 -10.80 -29.49 -0.36
CA LYS A 222 -10.33 -30.58 0.51
C LYS A 222 -10.60 -30.28 1.99
N ARG A 223 -10.29 -29.07 2.45
CA ARG A 223 -10.52 -28.63 3.84
C ARG A 223 -12.01 -28.57 4.22
N LEU A 224 -12.90 -28.36 3.26
CA LEU A 224 -14.35 -28.33 3.50
C LEU A 224 -14.99 -29.74 3.53
N LEU A 225 -14.32 -30.73 2.96
CA LEU A 225 -14.79 -32.13 2.92
C LEU A 225 -14.30 -32.96 4.13
N GLU A 226 -13.28 -32.49 4.84
CA GLU A 226 -12.79 -33.04 6.12
C GLU A 226 -13.61 -32.53 7.30
#